data_AF-A0A958QCL2-F1
#
_entry.id   AF-A0A958QCL2-F1
#
_cell.length_a   1.000
_cell.length_b   1.000
_cell.length_c   1.000
_cell.angle_alpha   90.00
_cell.angle_beta   90.00
_cell.angle_gamma   90.00
#
_symmetry.space_group_name_H-M   'P 1'
#
loop_
_entity.id
_entity.type
_entity.pdbx_description
1 polymer ?
#
loop_
_entity_poly.entity_id
_entity_poly.type
_entity_poly.pdbx_seq_one_letter_code
_entity_poly.pdbx_strand_id
1 'polypeptide(L)'
;MGKNDRFSRNPSLQCSFCAKSQDDVRKLVAGPNVYICDECVDLCNDILGEELEDSDGIRITSDLPTPLEIKEHLDKYVIGQERAKRVLSVAVHNHYKRINSMGQKTPDDIELQKSNILLVGPTGCGKTLLAQTLARLLNVPFTIADATNLTEAGYVGEDVENIVLNLLQAADYDVERAERGIVYIDEI
;
A
#
# COMPACT_ATOMS: atom_id res chain seq x y z
N MET A 1 68.46 20.21 -4.72
CA MET A 1 67.45 21.16 -4.22
C MET A 1 66.92 21.95 -5.40
N GLY A 2 65.63 22.05 -5.73
CA GLY A 2 64.41 21.62 -5.05
C GLY A 2 63.33 21.28 -6.07
N LYS A 3 62.43 20.37 -5.66
CA LYS A 3 61.25 19.92 -6.41
C LYS A 3 60.24 21.06 -6.48
N ASN A 4 59.67 21.30 -7.67
CA ASN A 4 58.57 22.23 -7.87
C ASN A 4 57.29 21.39 -8.05
N ASP A 5 56.64 21.08 -6.93
CA ASP A 5 55.39 20.33 -6.88
C ASP A 5 54.24 21.23 -7.39
N ARG A 6 53.73 20.89 -8.57
CA ARG A 6 52.47 21.45 -9.08
C ARG A 6 51.32 20.80 -8.32
N PHE A 7 50.81 21.48 -7.28
CA PHE A 7 49.52 21.15 -6.69
C PHE A 7 48.41 21.45 -7.70
N SER A 8 47.86 20.39 -8.30
CA SER A 8 46.55 20.43 -8.96
C SER A 8 45.50 20.87 -7.94
N ARG A 9 44.86 22.01 -8.18
CA ARG A 9 43.61 22.38 -7.51
C ARG A 9 42.51 21.47 -8.03
N ASN A 10 42.22 20.38 -7.33
CA ASN A 10 40.95 19.68 -7.50
C ASN A 10 39.83 20.66 -7.12
N PRO A 11 38.85 20.95 -7.99
CA PRO A 11 37.64 21.64 -7.55
C PRO A 11 37.00 20.74 -6.50
N SER A 12 36.92 21.23 -5.26
CA SER A 12 36.33 20.51 -4.15
C SER A 12 34.89 20.14 -4.51
N LEU A 13 34.66 18.86 -4.78
CA LEU A 13 33.32 18.32 -5.04
C LEU A 13 32.49 18.52 -3.77
N GLN A 14 31.42 19.30 -3.89
CA GLN A 14 30.57 19.70 -2.78
C GLN A 14 29.10 19.43 -3.11
N CYS A 15 28.33 19.04 -2.10
CA CYS A 15 26.90 18.88 -2.22
C CYS A 15 26.24 20.23 -2.55
N SER A 16 25.37 20.26 -3.57
CA SER A 16 24.67 21.47 -4.00
C SER A 16 23.57 21.93 -3.03
N PHE A 17 23.20 21.11 -2.05
CA PHE A 17 22.13 21.38 -1.08
C PHE A 17 22.67 21.84 0.29
N CYS A 18 23.68 21.15 0.84
CA CYS A 18 24.24 21.47 2.16
C CYS A 18 25.68 22.02 2.12
N ALA A 19 26.28 22.16 0.93
CA ALA A 19 27.65 22.64 0.70
C ALA A 19 28.78 21.83 1.36
N LYS A 20 28.49 20.69 1.99
CA LYS A 20 29.50 19.77 2.53
C LYS A 20 30.38 19.22 1.42
N SER A 21 31.67 19.06 1.71
CA SER A 21 32.62 18.47 0.77
C SER A 21 32.46 16.96 0.69
N GLN A 22 33.00 16.34 -0.36
CA GLN A 22 33.04 14.89 -0.51
C GLN A 22 33.67 14.17 0.70
N ASP A 23 34.59 14.83 1.41
CA ASP A 23 35.27 14.26 2.58
C ASP A 23 34.41 14.31 3.85
N ASP A 24 33.39 15.19 3.88
CA ASP A 24 32.50 15.40 5.03
C ASP A 24 31.27 14.49 5.02
N VAL A 25 31.05 13.74 3.93
CA VAL A 25 29.85 12.91 3.71
C VAL A 25 30.24 11.50 3.31
N ARG A 26 29.40 10.52 3.64
CA ARG A 26 29.71 9.11 3.36
C ARG A 26 29.59 8.80 1.87
N LYS A 27 28.63 9.43 1.18
CA LYS A 27 28.45 9.28 -0.27
C LYS A 27 28.05 10.61 -0.89
N LEU A 28 28.63 10.90 -2.06
CA LEU A 28 28.26 12.02 -2.91
C LEU A 28 27.88 11.48 -4.29
N VAL A 29 26.62 11.68 -4.69
CA VAL A 29 26.07 11.25 -5.98
C VAL A 29 26.21 12.39 -6.98
N ALA A 30 26.76 12.10 -8.16
CA ALA A 30 26.97 13.07 -9.23
C ALA A 30 25.89 12.95 -10.31
N GLY A 31 25.24 14.07 -10.62
CA GLY A 31 24.38 14.26 -11.79
C GLY A 31 24.99 15.24 -12.80
N PRO A 32 24.29 15.54 -13.91
CA PRO A 32 24.73 16.54 -14.87
C PRO A 32 24.79 17.93 -14.20
N ASN A 33 25.99 18.40 -13.87
CA ASN A 33 26.27 19.68 -13.20
C ASN A 33 25.70 19.85 -11.78
N VAL A 34 25.35 18.76 -11.08
CA VAL A 34 24.79 18.81 -9.72
C VAL A 34 25.33 17.67 -8.88
N TYR A 35 25.47 17.87 -7.58
CA TYR A 35 25.90 16.84 -6.64
C TYR A 35 24.99 16.82 -5.42
N ILE A 36 24.63 15.64 -4.93
CA ILE A 36 23.82 15.47 -3.72
C ILE A 36 24.46 14.44 -2.79
N CYS A 37 24.53 14.73 -1.50
CA CYS A 37 25.05 13.78 -0.50
C CYS A 37 23.96 12.87 0.06
N ASP A 38 24.36 11.78 0.69
CA ASP A 38 23.45 10.83 1.34
C ASP A 38 22.55 11.50 2.38
N GLU A 39 23.08 12.39 3.23
CA GLU A 39 22.27 13.10 4.22
C GLU A 39 21.16 13.98 3.61
N CYS A 40 21.43 14.64 2.47
CA CYS A 40 20.41 15.44 1.79
C CYS A 40 19.38 14.57 1.08
N VAL A 41 19.78 13.38 0.60
CA VAL A 41 18.83 12.40 0.05
C VAL A 41 17.90 11.91 1.15
N ASP A 42 18.44 11.59 2.33
CA ASP A 42 17.65 11.15 3.48
C ASP A 42 16.69 12.24 3.95
N LEU A 43 17.17 13.48 4.11
CA LEU A 43 16.32 14.62 4.47
C LEU A 43 15.22 14.90 3.42
N CYS A 44 15.55 14.81 2.13
CA CYS A 44 14.54 14.94 1.08
C CYS A 44 13.52 13.80 1.14
N ASN A 45 13.95 12.57 1.42
CA ASN A 45 13.03 11.45 1.59
C ASN A 45 12.13 11.62 2.81
N ASP A 46 12.63 12.16 3.92
CA ASP A 46 11.85 12.45 5.12
C ASP A 46 10.78 13.51 4.82
N ILE A 47 11.17 14.64 4.21
CA ILE A 47 10.24 15.72 3.82
C ILE A 47 9.18 15.22 2.82
N LEU A 48 9.59 14.42 1.83
CA LEU A 48 8.66 13.82 0.86
C LEU A 48 7.80 12.72 1.49
N GLY A 49 8.28 12.08 2.56
CA GLY A 49 7.53 11.10 3.35
C GLY A 49 6.41 11.75 4.15
N GLU A 50 6.68 12.90 4.78
CA GLU A 50 5.70 13.64 5.57
C GLU A 50 4.50 14.14 4.72
N GLU A 51 4.71 14.56 3.46
CA GLU A 51 3.59 14.93 2.56
C GLU A 51 2.69 13.75 2.15
N LEU A 52 3.14 12.51 2.35
CA LEU A 52 2.36 11.29 2.07
C LEU A 52 1.67 10.74 3.32
N GLU A 53 2.16 11.07 4.51
CA GLU A 53 1.58 10.64 5.78
C GLU A 53 0.29 11.42 6.12
N ASP A 54 0.11 12.63 5.59
CA ASP A 54 -1.15 13.40 5.67
C ASP A 54 -2.26 12.87 4.73
N SER A 55 -1.92 11.93 3.84
CA SER A 55 -2.90 11.10 3.12
C SER A 55 -2.91 9.71 3.75
N ASP A 56 -3.92 9.39 4.55
CA ASP A 56 -4.16 8.08 5.21
C ASP A 56 -4.20 6.90 4.20
N GLY A 57 -3.07 6.55 3.62
CA GLY A 57 -2.94 5.55 2.57
C GLY A 57 -1.52 5.04 2.54
N ILE A 58 -1.28 3.93 3.25
CA ILE A 58 -0.03 3.18 3.19
C ILE A 58 0.29 2.90 1.72
N ARG A 59 1.40 3.44 1.21
CA ARG A 59 1.94 3.04 -0.09
C ARG A 59 2.24 1.55 -0.02
N ILE A 60 1.57 0.74 -0.84
CA ILE A 60 1.89 -0.69 -1.03
C ILE A 60 3.22 -0.77 -1.79
N THR A 61 4.31 -0.42 -1.12
CA THR A 61 5.68 -0.70 -1.55
C THR A 61 6.44 -1.20 -0.32
N SER A 62 7.02 -2.39 -0.47
CA SER A 62 7.82 -3.21 0.44
C SER A 62 7.15 -3.94 1.62
N ASP A 63 6.32 -3.36 2.47
CA ASP A 63 5.85 -4.07 3.69
C ASP A 63 4.33 -4.15 3.81
N LEU A 64 3.79 -5.33 3.48
CA LEU A 64 2.40 -5.67 3.78
C LEU A 64 2.23 -5.72 5.31
N PRO A 65 1.26 -5.00 5.91
CA PRO A 65 1.10 -4.98 7.35
C PRO A 65 0.85 -6.39 7.89
N THR A 66 1.45 -6.67 9.04
CA THR A 66 1.28 -7.92 9.77
C THR A 66 -0.16 -8.06 10.25
N PRO A 67 -0.64 -9.28 10.52
CA PRO A 67 -1.96 -9.48 11.10
C PRO A 67 -2.17 -8.75 12.43
N LEU A 68 -1.10 -8.47 13.18
CA LEU A 68 -1.17 -7.70 14.41
C LEU A 68 -1.47 -6.23 14.12
N GLU A 69 -0.71 -5.60 13.21
CA GLU A 69 -0.89 -4.20 12.83
C GLU A 69 -2.27 -3.96 12.20
N ILE A 70 -2.74 -4.88 11.35
CA ILE A 70 -4.10 -4.80 10.79
C ILE A 70 -5.14 -4.82 11.91
N LYS A 71 -4.99 -5.72 12.88
CA LYS A 71 -5.92 -5.82 14.01
C LYS A 71 -5.91 -4.55 14.86
N GLU A 72 -4.73 -4.03 15.18
CA GLU A 72 -4.55 -2.81 15.95
C GLU A 72 -5.16 -1.59 15.25
N HIS A 73 -5.04 -1.51 13.93
CA HIS A 73 -5.70 -0.46 13.16
C HIS A 73 -7.23 -0.62 13.20
N LEU A 74 -7.75 -1.83 13.03
CA LEU A 74 -9.19 -2.10 13.15
C LEU A 74 -9.73 -1.77 14.55
N ASP A 75 -8.94 -1.96 15.61
CA ASP A 75 -9.32 -1.62 16.99
C ASP A 75 -9.62 -0.13 17.19
N LYS A 76 -8.95 0.76 16.42
CA LYS A 76 -9.16 2.21 16.50
C LYS A 76 -10.57 2.62 16.06
N TYR A 77 -11.22 1.81 15.21
CA TYR A 77 -12.51 2.15 14.59
C TYR A 77 -13.65 1.21 15.00
N VAL A 78 -13.37 -0.08 15.29
CA VAL A 78 -14.38 -1.09 15.60
C VAL A 78 -14.17 -1.65 17.00
N ILE A 79 -15.07 -1.26 17.90
CA ILE A 79 -15.06 -1.68 19.31
C ILE A 79 -15.62 -3.11 19.44
N GLY A 80 -14.89 -3.97 20.15
CA GLY A 80 -15.24 -5.39 20.30
C GLY A 80 -15.03 -6.19 19.01
N GLN A 81 -15.78 -7.26 18.78
CA GLN A 81 -15.61 -8.13 17.59
C GLN A 81 -14.20 -8.75 17.43
N GLU A 82 -13.54 -9.07 18.55
CA GLU A 82 -12.15 -9.56 18.57
C GLU A 82 -11.89 -10.76 17.64
N ARG A 83 -12.84 -11.71 17.59
CA ARG A 83 -12.73 -12.88 16.72
C ARG A 83 -12.75 -12.48 15.24
N ALA A 84 -13.67 -11.59 14.84
CA ALA A 84 -13.78 -11.14 13.46
C ALA A 84 -12.53 -10.37 13.03
N LYS A 85 -12.06 -9.42 13.85
CA LYS A 85 -10.83 -8.66 13.58
C LYS A 85 -9.62 -9.56 13.41
N ARG A 86 -9.44 -10.57 14.27
CA ARG A 86 -8.33 -11.54 14.15
C ARG A 86 -8.40 -12.34 12.85
N VAL A 87 -9.58 -12.87 12.50
CA VAL A 87 -9.77 -13.68 11.29
C VAL A 87 -9.55 -12.83 10.03
N LEU A 88 -10.13 -11.63 9.99
CA LEU A 88 -9.95 -10.68 8.88
C LEU A 88 -8.47 -10.34 8.68
N SER A 89 -7.77 -10.01 9.77
CA SER A 89 -6.36 -9.61 9.70
C SER A 89 -5.48 -10.71 9.10
N VAL A 90 -5.69 -11.97 9.49
CA VAL A 90 -4.94 -13.11 8.93
C VAL A 90 -5.34 -13.37 7.47
N ALA A 91 -6.63 -13.41 7.17
CA ALA A 91 -7.12 -13.71 5.83
C ALA A 91 -6.64 -12.70 4.79
N VAL A 92 -6.68 -11.41 5.16
CA VAL A 92 -6.27 -10.30 4.29
C VAL A 92 -4.77 -10.26 4.10
N HIS A 93 -3.99 -10.43 5.18
CA HIS A 93 -2.54 -10.54 5.07
C HIS A 93 -2.15 -11.69 4.10
N ASN A 94 -2.75 -12.87 4.26
CA ASN A 94 -2.47 -13.99 3.36
C ASN A 94 -2.93 -13.71 1.92
N HIS A 95 -4.06 -13.02 1.74
CA HIS A 95 -4.59 -12.67 0.43
C HIS A 95 -3.62 -11.78 -0.36
N TYR A 96 -3.13 -10.70 0.26
CA TYR A 96 -2.20 -9.78 -0.41
C TYR A 96 -0.79 -10.33 -0.50
N LYS A 97 -0.35 -11.16 0.46
CA LYS A 97 0.90 -11.91 0.34
C LYS A 97 0.88 -12.78 -0.92
N ARG A 98 -0.23 -13.49 -1.15
CA ARG A 98 -0.43 -14.28 -2.37
C ARG A 98 -0.38 -13.43 -3.63
N ILE A 99 -1.11 -12.30 -3.68
CA ILE A 99 -1.13 -11.43 -4.86
C ILE A 99 0.28 -10.92 -5.18
N ASN A 100 1.04 -10.50 -4.17
CA ASN A 100 2.40 -10.00 -4.36
C ASN A 100 3.38 -11.10 -4.79
N SER A 101 3.16 -12.36 -4.40
CA SER A 101 3.97 -13.52 -4.80
C SER A 101 3.62 -14.09 -6.19
N MET A 102 2.49 -13.70 -6.81
CA MET A 102 2.04 -14.26 -8.10
C MET A 102 3.02 -14.02 -9.28
N GLY A 103 4.03 -13.16 -9.13
CA GLY A 103 5.11 -12.93 -10.11
C GLY A 103 6.46 -13.57 -9.78
N GLN A 104 6.64 -14.15 -8.59
CA GLN A 104 7.91 -14.72 -8.11
C GLN A 104 7.72 -16.19 -7.76
N LYS A 105 7.48 -17.06 -8.76
CA LYS A 105 7.38 -18.50 -8.50
C LYS A 105 8.75 -19.05 -8.12
N THR A 106 8.97 -19.31 -6.85
CA THR A 106 10.04 -20.19 -6.38
C THR A 106 9.55 -21.64 -6.37
N PRO A 107 10.39 -22.64 -6.65
CA PRO A 107 9.97 -24.05 -6.73
C PRO A 107 9.48 -24.63 -5.39
N ASP A 108 9.61 -23.90 -4.29
CA ASP A 108 9.14 -24.26 -2.94
C ASP A 108 7.89 -23.46 -2.51
N ASP A 109 7.27 -22.70 -3.42
CA ASP A 109 6.11 -21.88 -3.07
C ASP A 109 4.89 -22.74 -2.74
N ILE A 110 4.42 -22.59 -1.51
CA ILE A 110 3.15 -23.13 -1.03
C ILE A 110 2.02 -22.49 -1.85
N GLU A 111 1.16 -23.30 -2.47
CA GLU A 111 -0.02 -22.81 -3.17
C GLU A 111 -0.99 -22.12 -2.19
N LEU A 112 -0.97 -20.80 -2.16
CA LEU A 112 -1.93 -20.02 -1.40
C LEU A 112 -3.26 -19.99 -2.16
N GLN A 113 -4.32 -20.54 -1.58
CA GLN A 113 -5.66 -20.50 -2.18
C GLN A 113 -6.33 -19.13 -1.97
N LYS A 114 -7.23 -18.75 -2.88
CA LYS A 114 -8.08 -17.56 -2.69
C LYS A 114 -9.04 -17.86 -1.53
N SER A 115 -9.01 -17.02 -0.50
CA SER A 115 -9.97 -17.09 0.61
C SER A 115 -10.91 -15.89 0.54
N ASN A 116 -12.16 -16.13 0.15
CA ASN A 116 -13.23 -15.17 0.35
C ASN A 116 -13.69 -15.23 1.81
N ILE A 117 -14.22 -14.13 2.32
CA ILE A 117 -14.59 -13.98 3.74
C ILE A 117 -16.11 -13.81 3.82
N LEU A 118 -16.75 -14.61 4.68
CA LEU A 118 -18.15 -14.45 5.06
C LEU A 118 -18.23 -13.88 6.48
N LEU A 119 -18.85 -12.71 6.62
CA LEU A 119 -19.07 -12.07 7.91
C LEU A 119 -20.50 -12.28 8.39
N VAL A 120 -20.68 -13.04 9.46
CA VAL A 120 -22.00 -13.33 10.04
C VAL A 120 -22.15 -12.60 11.37
N GLY A 121 -23.24 -11.85 11.52
CA GLY A 121 -23.58 -11.15 12.75
C GLY A 121 -24.84 -10.29 12.63
N PRO A 122 -25.40 -9.83 13.76
CA PRO A 122 -26.62 -9.02 13.76
C PRO A 122 -26.43 -7.70 12.99
N THR A 123 -27.54 -7.03 12.68
CA THR A 123 -27.50 -5.68 12.12
C THR A 123 -26.84 -4.70 13.10
N GLY A 124 -26.13 -3.70 12.59
CA GLY A 124 -25.50 -2.66 13.41
C GLY A 124 -24.25 -3.09 14.21
N CYS A 125 -23.73 -4.31 14.07
CA CYS A 125 -22.52 -4.74 14.80
C CYS A 125 -21.18 -4.31 14.18
N GLY A 126 -21.22 -3.55 13.07
CA GLY A 126 -20.03 -3.00 12.42
C GLY A 126 -19.44 -3.84 11.27
N LYS A 127 -20.20 -4.75 10.65
CA LYS A 127 -19.72 -5.56 9.50
C LYS A 127 -19.21 -4.69 8.34
N THR A 128 -20.03 -3.75 7.90
CA THR A 128 -19.70 -2.81 6.82
C THR A 128 -18.53 -1.91 7.22
N LEU A 129 -18.49 -1.45 8.48
CA LEU A 129 -17.41 -0.61 9.00
C LEU A 129 -16.06 -1.35 9.04
N LEU A 130 -16.06 -2.65 9.37
CA LEU A 130 -14.85 -3.49 9.31
C LEU A 130 -14.30 -3.53 7.88
N ALA A 131 -15.15 -3.79 6.88
CA ALA A 131 -14.73 -3.86 5.48
C ALA A 131 -14.20 -2.52 4.95
N GLN A 132 -14.91 -1.42 5.23
CA GLN A 132 -14.49 -0.07 4.84
C GLN A 132 -13.17 0.35 5.50
N THR A 133 -12.99 0.03 6.79
CA THR A 133 -11.76 0.38 7.52
C THR A 133 -10.57 -0.42 7.01
N LEU A 134 -10.78 -1.68 6.65
CA LEU A 134 -9.76 -2.52 6.05
C LEU A 134 -9.31 -1.97 4.69
N ALA A 135 -10.25 -1.58 3.82
CA ALA A 135 -9.92 -1.02 2.52
C ALA A 135 -9.12 0.29 2.63
N ARG A 136 -9.50 1.17 3.56
CA ARG A 136 -8.75 2.41 3.86
C ARG A 136 -7.32 2.11 4.33
N LEU A 137 -7.16 1.19 5.28
CA LEU A 137 -5.84 0.79 5.77
C LEU A 137 -4.91 0.32 4.64
N LEU A 138 -5.44 -0.48 3.72
CA LEU A 138 -4.65 -1.07 2.64
C LEU A 138 -4.52 -0.14 1.42
N ASN A 139 -5.21 1.00 1.41
CA ASN A 139 -5.24 1.94 0.29
C ASN A 139 -5.59 1.26 -1.05
N VAL A 140 -6.62 0.43 -1.04
CA VAL A 140 -7.10 -0.32 -2.22
C VAL A 140 -8.49 0.13 -2.65
N PRO A 141 -8.83 0.03 -3.95
CA PRO A 141 -10.18 0.30 -4.43
C PRO A 141 -11.22 -0.53 -3.67
N PHE A 142 -12.37 0.07 -3.36
CA PHE A 142 -13.43 -0.56 -2.58
C PHE A 142 -14.78 -0.28 -3.19
N THR A 143 -15.60 -1.32 -3.30
CA THR A 143 -16.99 -1.21 -3.72
C THR A 143 -17.90 -1.98 -2.77
N ILE A 144 -19.11 -1.44 -2.58
CA ILE A 144 -20.18 -2.08 -1.80
C ILE A 144 -21.27 -2.46 -2.79
N ALA A 145 -21.74 -3.70 -2.71
CA ALA A 145 -22.88 -4.19 -3.44
C ALA A 145 -23.92 -4.75 -2.47
N ASP A 146 -25.20 -4.55 -2.79
CA ASP A 146 -26.32 -5.13 -2.05
C ASP A 146 -26.83 -6.36 -2.80
N ALA A 147 -26.77 -7.53 -2.16
CA ALA A 147 -27.17 -8.78 -2.79
C ALA A 147 -28.67 -8.83 -3.12
N THR A 148 -29.52 -8.05 -2.44
CA THR A 148 -30.98 -8.05 -2.70
C THR A 148 -31.35 -7.42 -4.03
N ASN A 149 -30.51 -6.52 -4.55
CA ASN A 149 -30.70 -5.84 -5.83
C ASN A 149 -30.17 -6.64 -7.02
N LEU A 150 -29.42 -7.72 -6.76
CA LEU A 150 -28.89 -8.60 -7.80
C LEU A 150 -30.01 -9.50 -8.33
N THR A 151 -30.41 -9.25 -9.56
CA THR A 151 -31.42 -10.06 -10.25
C THR A 151 -30.76 -11.06 -11.20
N GLU A 152 -31.44 -12.18 -11.45
CA GLU A 152 -31.00 -13.13 -12.47
C GLU A 152 -30.95 -12.47 -13.87
N ALA A 153 -30.08 -12.99 -14.74
CA ALA A 153 -29.88 -12.47 -16.08
C ALA A 153 -31.22 -12.32 -16.84
N GLY A 154 -31.51 -11.10 -17.30
CA GLY A 154 -32.75 -10.78 -18.04
C GLY A 154 -33.90 -10.23 -17.20
N TYR A 155 -33.71 -9.99 -15.90
CA TYR A 155 -34.62 -9.20 -15.07
C TYR A 155 -34.12 -7.77 -14.84
N VAL A 156 -35.02 -6.87 -14.46
CA VAL A 156 -34.70 -5.46 -14.14
C VAL A 156 -34.07 -5.41 -12.75
N GLY A 157 -32.75 -5.20 -12.67
CA GLY A 157 -31.97 -5.08 -11.44
C GLY A 157 -30.52 -4.71 -11.73
N GLU A 158 -29.69 -4.68 -10.69
CA GLU A 158 -28.25 -4.39 -10.82
C GLU A 158 -27.51 -5.64 -11.32
N ASP A 159 -26.77 -5.53 -12.43
CA ASP A 159 -25.96 -6.63 -12.96
C ASP A 159 -24.68 -6.81 -12.11
N VAL A 160 -24.20 -8.06 -12.00
CA VAL A 160 -22.90 -8.37 -11.40
C VAL A 160 -21.77 -7.60 -12.08
N GLU A 161 -21.90 -7.34 -13.39
CA GLU A 161 -20.94 -6.51 -14.14
C GLU A 161 -20.84 -5.08 -13.60
N ASN A 162 -21.92 -4.52 -13.07
CA ASN A 162 -21.90 -3.18 -12.49
C ASN A 162 -21.07 -3.13 -11.20
N ILE A 163 -21.01 -4.20 -10.41
CA ILE A 163 -20.14 -4.25 -9.23
C ILE A 163 -18.67 -4.07 -9.63
N VAL A 164 -18.26 -4.77 -10.69
CA VAL A 164 -16.89 -4.69 -11.22
C VAL A 164 -16.63 -3.33 -11.83
N LEU A 165 -17.60 -2.78 -12.57
CA LEU A 165 -17.51 -1.42 -13.12
C LEU A 165 -17.34 -0.38 -12.00
N ASN A 166 -18.10 -0.48 -10.91
CA ASN A 166 -18.00 0.40 -9.75
C ASN A 166 -16.63 0.27 -9.08
N LEU A 167 -16.08 -0.95 -8.97
CA LEU A 167 -14.73 -1.15 -8.46
C LEU A 167 -13.66 -0.52 -9.36
N LEU A 168 -13.82 -0.66 -10.68
CA LEU A 168 -12.92 -0.07 -11.67
C LEU A 168 -12.99 1.47 -11.63
N GLN A 169 -14.18 2.04 -11.45
CA GLN A 169 -14.34 3.47 -11.22
C GLN A 169 -13.66 3.93 -9.93
N ALA A 170 -13.80 3.18 -8.83
CA ALA A 170 -13.09 3.43 -7.57
C ALA A 170 -11.56 3.27 -7.69
N ALA A 171 -11.08 2.64 -8.76
CA ALA A 171 -9.68 2.50 -9.11
C ALA A 171 -9.20 3.54 -10.14
N ASP A 172 -9.98 4.59 -10.42
CA ASP A 172 -9.69 5.59 -11.47
C ASP A 172 -9.46 4.97 -12.85
N TYR A 173 -10.17 3.88 -13.15
CA TYR A 173 -10.04 3.06 -14.36
C TYR A 173 -8.68 2.35 -14.53
N ASP A 174 -7.90 2.24 -13.46
CA ASP A 174 -6.68 1.44 -13.43
C ASP A 174 -6.99 -0.04 -13.14
N VAL A 175 -6.72 -0.89 -14.14
CA VAL A 175 -6.97 -2.34 -14.07
C VAL A 175 -6.09 -3.02 -13.01
N GLU A 176 -4.81 -2.66 -12.92
CA GLU A 176 -3.88 -3.29 -11.96
C GLU A 176 -4.28 -2.94 -10.52
N ARG A 177 -4.76 -1.72 -10.28
CA ARG A 177 -5.31 -1.34 -8.98
C ARG A 177 -6.64 -2.04 -8.70
N ALA A 178 -7.53 -2.15 -9.69
CA ALA A 178 -8.82 -2.82 -9.54
C ALA A 178 -8.67 -4.31 -9.21
N GLU A 179 -7.69 -5.00 -9.79
CA GLU A 179 -7.37 -6.41 -9.49
C GLU A 179 -6.98 -6.65 -8.02
N ARG A 180 -6.50 -5.60 -7.35
CA ARG A 180 -6.15 -5.58 -5.92
C ARG A 180 -7.28 -5.05 -5.03
N GLY A 181 -8.42 -4.70 -5.61
CA GLY A 181 -9.55 -4.11 -4.92
C GLY A 181 -10.33 -5.09 -4.05
N ILE A 182 -11.17 -4.54 -3.17
CA ILE A 182 -12.05 -5.28 -2.28
C ILE A 182 -13.51 -5.05 -2.71
N VAL A 183 -14.23 -6.14 -2.89
CA VAL A 183 -15.68 -6.15 -3.10
C VAL A 183 -16.34 -6.61 -1.80
N TYR A 184 -17.22 -5.79 -1.24
CA TYR A 184 -18.05 -6.15 -0.09
C TYR A 184 -19.50 -6.30 -0.55
N ILE A 185 -20.06 -7.49 -0.35
CA ILE A 185 -21.45 -7.80 -0.68
C ILE A 185 -22.23 -7.86 0.64
N ASP A 186 -23.14 -6.92 0.85
CA ASP A 186 -24.04 -6.90 2.00
C ASP A 186 -25.36 -7.62 1.69
N GLU A 187 -26.15 -7.91 2.73
CA GLU A 187 -27.47 -8.54 2.64
C GLU A 187 -27.53 -9.91 1.92
N ILE A 188 -26.47 -10.72 2.09
CA ILE A 188 -26.41 -12.11 1.58
C ILE A 188 -27.28 -13.11 2.38
#